data_AF-A0A965AJT5-F1
#
_entry.id   AF-A0A965AJT5-F1
#
_cell.length_a   1.000
_cell.length_b   1.000
_cell.length_c   1.000
_cell.angle_alpha   90.00
_cell.angle_beta   90.00
_cell.angle_gamma   90.00
#
_symmetry.space_group_name_H-M   'P 1'
#
loop_
_entity.id
_entity.type
_entity.pdbx_description
1 polymer ?
#
loop_
_entity_poly.entity_id
_entity_poly.type
_entity_poly.pdbx_seq_one_letter_code
_entity_poly.pdbx_strand_id
1 'polypeptide(L)'
;RAENYFTQMGRGPETAPLSQYPLTADAAIDPTATAAALLVWQYAGQAADSADQLAGAAYLAEICPEADALSFAQPVDYLLYAGSVLHNLEGDQFDLWQAKVVSFLTRTQEHDGENAGSWDPSLFAGGEDRLQTTVIATLCLQNAYRYLPLYRE
;
A
#
# COMPACT_ATOMS: atom_id res chain seq x y z
N ARG A 1 -19.80 11.70 8.49
CA ARG A 1 -19.65 10.71 9.60
C ARG A 1 -18.32 9.96 9.51
N ALA A 2 -17.89 9.52 8.32
CA ALA A 2 -16.56 8.94 8.11
C ALA A 2 -15.43 9.99 8.17
N GLU A 3 -15.58 11.15 7.52
CA GLU A 3 -14.58 12.23 7.56
C GLU A 3 -14.21 12.65 8.99
N ASN A 4 -15.21 12.90 9.86
CA ASN A 4 -14.96 13.23 11.28
C ASN A 4 -14.13 12.17 12.02
N TYR A 5 -14.27 10.89 11.66
CA TYR A 5 -13.47 9.82 12.24
C TYR A 5 -12.01 9.91 11.78
N PHE A 6 -11.77 10.06 10.48
CA PHE A 6 -10.41 10.20 9.94
C PHE A 6 -9.73 11.50 10.39
N THR A 7 -10.45 12.61 10.53
CA THR A 7 -9.86 13.84 11.09
C THR A 7 -9.43 13.64 12.56
N GLN A 8 -10.20 12.88 13.35
CA GLN A 8 -9.86 12.60 14.74
C GLN A 8 -8.70 11.60 14.89
N MET A 9 -8.63 10.63 13.98
CA MET A 9 -7.64 9.56 13.98
C MET A 9 -6.32 9.96 13.34
N GLY A 10 -6.30 11.03 12.54
CA GLY A 10 -5.10 11.52 11.86
C GLY A 10 -3.96 11.82 12.82
N ARG A 11 -2.76 11.41 12.40
CA ARG A 11 -1.48 11.66 13.05
C ARG A 11 -0.49 12.12 11.98
N GLY A 12 0.61 12.70 12.42
CA GLY A 12 1.69 13.13 11.55
C GLY A 12 2.43 14.34 12.13
N PRO A 13 3.42 14.88 11.39
CA PRO A 13 4.06 16.13 11.75
C PRO A 13 3.06 17.30 11.70
N GLU A 14 3.41 18.41 12.34
CA GLU A 14 2.55 19.62 12.38
C GLU A 14 2.20 20.13 10.98
N THR A 15 3.09 19.93 10.01
CA THR A 15 2.90 20.32 8.61
C THR A 15 1.97 19.39 7.82
N ALA A 16 1.70 18.18 8.33
CA ALA A 16 0.88 17.16 7.66
C ALA A 16 0.18 16.26 8.70
N PRO A 17 -0.78 16.79 9.48
CA PRO A 17 -1.40 16.08 10.61
C PRO A 17 -2.31 14.92 10.21
N LEU A 18 -2.67 14.78 8.93
CA LEU A 18 -3.51 13.71 8.38
C LEU A 18 -2.72 12.77 7.46
N SER A 19 -1.40 12.67 7.66
CA SER A 19 -0.51 11.84 6.83
C SER A 19 -0.34 10.41 7.32
N GLN A 20 -0.68 10.12 8.58
CA GLN A 20 -0.46 8.82 9.22
C GLN A 20 -1.66 8.42 10.09
N TYR A 21 -1.91 7.11 10.18
CA TYR A 21 -3.08 6.59 10.88
C TYR A 21 -2.76 5.32 11.69
N PRO A 22 -3.26 5.21 12.93
CA PRO A 22 -3.28 3.96 13.68
C PRO A 22 -4.55 3.15 13.38
N LEU A 23 -4.53 1.84 13.64
CA LEU A 23 -5.72 0.98 13.48
C LEU A 23 -6.82 1.29 14.51
N THR A 24 -6.43 1.65 15.73
CA THR A 24 -7.32 2.06 16.82
C THR A 24 -6.74 3.29 17.52
N ALA A 25 -7.55 4.03 18.29
CA ALA A 25 -7.17 5.35 18.82
C ALA A 25 -5.88 5.34 19.67
N ASP A 26 -5.63 4.23 20.37
CA ASP A 26 -4.50 4.04 21.28
C ASP A 26 -3.38 3.16 20.68
N ALA A 27 -3.52 2.73 19.42
CA ALA A 27 -2.50 1.94 18.74
C ALA A 27 -1.38 2.82 18.18
N ALA A 28 -0.23 2.20 17.93
CA ALA A 28 0.82 2.80 17.12
C ALA A 28 0.34 3.02 15.67
N ILE A 29 1.07 3.86 14.93
CA ILE A 29 0.84 4.05 13.50
C ILE A 29 0.94 2.70 12.79
N ASP A 30 -0.05 2.42 11.94
CA ASP A 30 -0.12 1.21 11.15
C ASP A 30 0.00 1.60 9.65
N PRO A 31 0.98 1.05 8.92
CA PRO A 31 1.18 1.39 7.51
C PRO A 31 -0.03 1.04 6.63
N THR A 32 -0.73 -0.06 6.93
CA THR A 32 -1.89 -0.51 6.15
C THR A 32 -3.09 0.39 6.41
N ALA A 33 -3.34 0.75 7.67
CA ALA A 33 -4.37 1.72 8.05
C ALA A 33 -4.09 3.10 7.47
N THR A 34 -2.82 3.51 7.44
CA THR A 34 -2.38 4.76 6.80
C THR A 34 -2.69 4.75 5.31
N ALA A 35 -2.31 3.70 4.58
CA ALA A 35 -2.60 3.57 3.16
C ALA A 35 -4.12 3.57 2.88
N ALA A 36 -4.90 2.83 3.67
CA ALA A 36 -6.35 2.79 3.52
C ALA A 36 -7.00 4.16 3.77
N ALA A 37 -6.58 4.89 4.81
CA ALA A 37 -7.11 6.21 5.13
C ALA A 37 -6.76 7.24 4.04
N LEU A 38 -5.53 7.23 3.53
CA LEU A 38 -5.13 8.12 2.44
C LEU A 38 -5.93 7.84 1.17
N LEU A 39 -6.19 6.57 0.82
CA LEU A 39 -7.09 6.24 -0.30
C LEU A 39 -8.50 6.80 -0.10
N VAL A 40 -9.05 6.69 1.11
CA VAL A 40 -10.37 7.27 1.42
C VAL A 40 -10.35 8.78 1.19
N TRP A 41 -9.29 9.48 1.59
CA TRP A 41 -9.16 10.91 1.31
C TRP A 41 -9.02 11.24 -0.17
N GLN A 42 -8.25 10.45 -0.94
CA GLN A 42 -8.16 10.62 -2.39
C GLN A 42 -9.54 10.47 -3.04
N TYR A 43 -10.30 9.43 -2.68
CA TYR A 43 -11.67 9.22 -3.17
C TYR A 43 -12.67 10.27 -2.68
N ALA A 44 -12.43 10.90 -1.52
CA ALA A 44 -13.20 12.04 -1.03
C ALA A 44 -12.85 13.36 -1.76
N GLY A 45 -11.91 13.34 -2.71
CA GLY A 45 -11.53 14.49 -3.52
C GLY A 45 -10.43 15.36 -2.91
N GLN A 46 -9.63 14.83 -1.97
CA GLN A 46 -8.45 15.54 -1.49
C GLN A 46 -7.47 15.77 -2.64
N ALA A 47 -6.93 16.99 -2.73
CA ALA A 47 -5.99 17.36 -3.77
C ALA A 47 -4.69 16.54 -3.68
N ALA A 48 -4.15 16.15 -4.84
CA ALA A 48 -2.92 15.36 -4.94
C ALA A 48 -1.70 16.06 -4.33
N ASP A 49 -1.66 17.39 -4.38
CA ASP A 49 -0.58 18.24 -3.89
C ASP A 49 -0.77 18.67 -2.42
N SER A 50 -1.76 18.12 -1.71
CA SER A 50 -1.94 18.42 -0.29
C SER A 50 -0.75 17.92 0.52
N ALA A 51 -0.32 18.71 1.51
CA ALA A 51 0.82 18.35 2.37
C ALA A 51 0.62 16.98 3.05
N ASP A 52 -0.63 16.65 3.42
CA ASP A 52 -1.00 15.35 3.99
C ASP A 52 -0.85 14.19 3.00
N GLN A 53 -1.31 14.34 1.75
CA GLN A 53 -1.15 13.30 0.73
C GLN A 53 0.33 13.07 0.42
N LEU A 54 1.09 14.14 0.21
CA LEU A 54 2.51 14.05 -0.14
C LEU A 54 3.35 13.44 1.00
N ALA A 55 3.14 13.89 2.25
CA ALA A 55 3.85 13.34 3.40
C ALA A 55 3.46 11.89 3.67
N GLY A 56 2.17 11.55 3.53
CA GLY A 56 1.68 10.19 3.70
C GLY A 56 2.22 9.24 2.63
N ALA A 57 2.20 9.66 1.37
CA ALA A 57 2.77 8.92 0.24
C ALA A 57 4.27 8.70 0.41
N ALA A 58 5.03 9.73 0.82
CA ALA A 58 6.45 9.62 1.14
C ALA A 58 6.71 8.54 2.20
N TYR A 59 5.97 8.60 3.31
CA TYR A 59 6.04 7.59 4.37
C TYR A 59 5.74 6.17 3.85
N LEU A 60 4.71 6.01 3.02
CA LEU A 60 4.37 4.70 2.46
C LEU A 60 5.47 4.19 1.51
N ALA A 61 6.02 5.02 0.63
CA ALA A 61 7.01 4.52 -0.34
C ALA A 61 8.34 4.09 0.29
N GLU A 62 8.65 4.57 1.50
CA GLU A 62 9.79 4.07 2.28
C GLU A 62 9.63 2.60 2.67
N ILE A 63 8.38 2.15 2.86
CA ILE A 63 8.05 0.78 3.24
C ILE A 63 7.83 -0.02 1.96
N CYS A 64 8.92 -0.61 1.45
CA CYS A 64 8.92 -1.44 0.25
C CYS A 64 9.76 -2.70 0.46
N PRO A 65 9.52 -3.78 -0.30
CA PRO A 65 10.39 -4.95 -0.27
C PRO A 65 11.82 -4.58 -0.67
N GLU A 66 12.80 -5.11 0.06
CA GLU A 66 14.21 -4.98 -0.31
C GLU A 66 14.53 -5.78 -1.58
N ALA A 67 15.63 -5.42 -2.25
CA ALA A 67 15.96 -5.95 -3.58
C ALA A 67 16.06 -7.47 -3.63
N ASP A 68 16.55 -8.11 -2.55
CA ASP A 68 16.76 -9.55 -2.39
C ASP A 68 15.85 -10.18 -1.31
N ALA A 69 14.84 -9.43 -0.82
CA ALA A 69 13.91 -9.93 0.17
C ALA A 69 13.19 -11.20 -0.29
N LEU A 70 13.08 -12.16 0.63
CA LEU A 70 12.31 -13.41 0.49
C LEU A 70 11.03 -13.42 1.35
N SER A 71 10.85 -12.42 2.21
CA SER A 71 9.63 -12.17 2.96
C SER A 71 9.46 -10.67 3.16
N PHE A 72 8.28 -10.25 3.60
CA PHE A 72 7.93 -8.85 3.77
C PHE A 72 7.25 -8.63 5.12
N ALA A 73 7.74 -7.62 5.85
CA ALA A 73 7.35 -7.37 7.23
C ALA A 73 5.95 -6.74 7.40
N GLN A 74 5.23 -6.52 6.29
CA GLN A 74 3.86 -6.01 6.30
C GLN A 74 2.88 -7.06 5.74
N PRO A 75 1.59 -6.96 6.07
CA PRO A 75 0.54 -7.75 5.43
C PRO A 75 0.52 -7.52 3.91
N VAL A 76 0.05 -8.50 3.14
CA VAL A 76 -0.05 -8.36 1.68
C VAL A 76 -0.99 -7.21 1.26
N ASP A 77 -2.03 -6.92 2.07
CA ASP A 77 -2.96 -5.80 1.88
C ASP A 77 -2.27 -4.44 1.86
N TYR A 78 -1.15 -4.31 2.59
CA TYR A 78 -0.34 -3.10 2.57
C TYR A 78 0.11 -2.76 1.15
N LEU A 79 0.64 -3.76 0.41
CA LEU A 79 1.12 -3.56 -0.96
C LEU A 79 -0.01 -3.08 -1.87
N LEU A 80 -1.21 -3.63 -1.70
CA LEU A 80 -2.36 -3.24 -2.52
C LEU A 80 -2.77 -1.79 -2.26
N TYR A 81 -2.93 -1.41 -0.99
CA TYR A 81 -3.38 -0.07 -0.64
C TYR A 81 -2.30 0.98 -0.88
N ALA A 82 -1.06 0.74 -0.45
CA ALA A 82 0.04 1.67 -0.68
C ALA A 82 0.31 1.85 -2.18
N GLY A 83 0.32 0.75 -2.94
CA GLY A 83 0.44 0.79 -4.39
C GLY A 83 -0.66 1.62 -5.04
N SER A 84 -1.90 1.56 -4.53
CA SER A 84 -3.01 2.36 -5.08
C SER A 84 -2.85 3.86 -4.75
N VAL A 85 -2.41 4.22 -3.53
CA VAL A 85 -2.13 5.63 -3.15
C VAL A 85 -1.07 6.22 -4.07
N LEU A 86 0.04 5.50 -4.23
CA LEU A 86 1.18 5.94 -5.01
C LEU A 86 0.84 6.00 -6.51
N HIS A 87 0.13 4.99 -7.04
CA HIS A 87 -0.32 4.98 -8.44
C HIS A 87 -1.23 6.17 -8.75
N ASN A 88 -2.15 6.52 -7.85
CA ASN A 88 -3.03 7.66 -8.06
C ASN A 88 -2.25 8.98 -8.16
N LEU A 89 -1.24 9.18 -7.31
CA LEU A 89 -0.40 10.39 -7.30
C LEU A 89 0.62 10.43 -8.46
N GLU A 90 0.89 9.29 -9.07
CA GLU A 90 1.89 9.11 -10.14
C GLU A 90 3.32 9.50 -9.74
N GLY A 91 4.22 9.55 -10.72
CA GLY A 91 5.60 10.02 -10.59
C GLY A 91 6.61 8.94 -10.24
N ASP A 92 7.89 9.34 -10.25
CA ASP A 92 9.05 8.44 -10.10
C ASP A 92 9.00 7.58 -8.83
N GLN A 93 8.38 8.10 -7.77
CA GLN A 93 8.21 7.39 -6.51
C GLN A 93 7.36 6.12 -6.69
N PHE A 94 6.27 6.21 -7.45
CA PHE A 94 5.46 5.04 -7.78
C PHE A 94 6.24 4.07 -8.67
N ASP A 95 6.90 4.55 -9.73
CA ASP A 95 7.62 3.69 -10.66
C ASP A 95 8.72 2.87 -9.96
N LEU A 96 9.51 3.52 -9.11
CA LEU A 96 10.55 2.86 -8.31
C LEU A 96 9.97 1.87 -7.31
N TRP A 97 8.88 2.24 -6.62
CA TRP A 97 8.24 1.37 -5.65
C TRP A 97 7.61 0.14 -6.32
N GLN A 98 6.87 0.35 -7.42
CA GLN A 98 6.21 -0.71 -8.19
C GLN A 98 7.24 -1.67 -8.78
N ALA A 99 8.38 -1.19 -9.29
CA ALA A 99 9.46 -2.06 -9.78
C ALA A 99 9.98 -3.02 -8.69
N LYS A 100 10.15 -2.53 -7.46
CA LYS A 100 10.56 -3.38 -6.31
C LYS A 100 9.49 -4.41 -5.96
N VAL A 101 8.23 -4.00 -5.93
CA VAL A 101 7.11 -4.90 -5.63
C VAL A 101 6.94 -5.98 -6.69
N VAL A 102 7.00 -5.62 -7.98
CA VAL A 102 6.96 -6.59 -9.08
C VAL A 102 8.14 -7.56 -9.00
N SER A 103 9.35 -7.06 -8.74
CA SER A 103 10.53 -7.91 -8.58
C SER A 103 10.39 -8.90 -7.42
N PHE A 104 9.95 -8.42 -6.25
CA PHE A 104 9.70 -9.25 -5.08
C PHE A 104 8.66 -10.33 -5.37
N LEU A 105 7.47 -9.95 -5.86
CA LEU A 105 6.38 -10.90 -6.11
C LEU A 105 6.74 -11.92 -7.20
N THR A 106 7.40 -11.51 -8.27
CA THR A 106 7.81 -12.45 -9.34
C THR A 106 8.84 -13.47 -8.81
N ARG A 107 9.77 -13.01 -7.96
CA ARG A 107 10.80 -13.88 -7.39
C ARG A 107 10.24 -14.88 -6.38
N THR A 108 9.28 -14.45 -5.56
CA THR A 108 8.72 -15.27 -4.47
C THR A 108 7.50 -16.09 -4.90
N GLN A 109 7.06 -15.97 -6.15
CA GLN A 109 6.01 -16.83 -6.70
C GLN A 109 6.50 -18.28 -6.75
N GLU A 110 5.62 -19.21 -6.39
CA GLU A 110 5.89 -20.65 -6.53
C GLU A 110 5.94 -21.01 -8.03
N HIS A 111 7.03 -21.61 -8.50
CA HIS A 111 7.21 -21.93 -9.92
C HIS A 111 6.88 -23.39 -10.28
N ASP A 112 6.83 -24.27 -9.28
CA ASP A 112 6.70 -25.72 -9.48
C ASP A 112 5.73 -26.36 -8.47
N GLY A 113 5.29 -27.58 -8.77
CA GLY A 113 4.42 -28.37 -7.89
C GLY A 113 2.97 -27.91 -7.86
N GLU A 114 2.22 -28.36 -6.84
CA GLU A 114 0.77 -28.15 -6.73
C GLU A 114 0.38 -26.68 -6.47
N ASN A 115 1.32 -25.87 -5.97
CA ASN A 115 1.12 -24.46 -5.65
C ASN A 115 1.66 -23.51 -6.74
N ALA A 116 2.11 -24.03 -7.89
CA ALA A 116 2.68 -23.22 -8.95
C ALA A 116 1.74 -22.07 -9.37
N GLY A 117 2.30 -20.85 -9.47
CA GLY A 117 1.58 -19.61 -9.76
C GLY A 117 1.02 -18.88 -8.54
N SER A 118 1.10 -19.46 -7.34
CA SER A 118 0.64 -18.85 -6.09
C SER A 118 1.77 -18.24 -5.26
N TRP A 119 1.40 -17.61 -4.13
CA TRP A 119 2.33 -17.11 -3.13
C TRP A 119 2.07 -17.77 -1.78
N ASP A 120 3.13 -18.16 -1.08
CA ASP A 120 3.02 -18.67 0.28
C ASP A 120 2.57 -17.54 1.25
N PRO A 121 1.52 -17.74 2.07
CA PRO A 121 1.08 -16.73 3.03
C PRO A 121 2.16 -16.30 4.03
N SER A 122 3.08 -17.20 4.38
CA SER A 122 4.17 -16.91 5.34
C SER A 122 5.18 -15.88 4.84
N LEU A 123 5.14 -15.53 3.55
CA LEU A 123 5.91 -14.42 2.98
C LEU A 123 5.51 -13.07 3.58
N PHE A 124 4.30 -12.94 4.13
CA PHE A 124 3.75 -11.68 4.63
C PHE A 124 3.43 -11.75 6.12
N ALA A 125 3.58 -10.63 6.82
CA ALA A 125 3.22 -10.55 8.23
C ALA A 125 1.72 -10.85 8.42
N GLY A 126 1.41 -11.84 9.27
CA GLY A 126 0.03 -12.26 9.54
C GLY A 126 -0.67 -12.99 8.38
N GLY A 127 0.07 -13.43 7.35
CA GLY A 127 -0.51 -14.19 6.25
C GLY A 127 -0.85 -15.62 6.63
N GLU A 128 -2.12 -16.01 6.45
CA GLU A 128 -2.62 -17.36 6.76
C GLU A 128 -3.33 -18.02 5.57
N ASP A 129 -3.98 -17.22 4.70
CA ASP A 129 -4.78 -17.73 3.57
C ASP A 129 -4.06 -17.55 2.22
N ARG A 130 -3.76 -18.68 1.56
CA ARG A 130 -3.10 -18.72 0.24
C ARG A 130 -3.96 -18.14 -0.86
N LEU A 131 -5.27 -18.38 -0.84
CA LEU A 131 -6.17 -17.85 -1.86
C LEU A 131 -6.20 -16.33 -1.79
N GLN A 132 -6.41 -15.78 -0.58
CA GLN A 132 -6.38 -14.34 -0.35
C GLN A 132 -5.02 -13.74 -0.77
N THR A 133 -3.91 -14.31 -0.29
CA THR A 133 -2.55 -13.85 -0.61
C THR A 133 -2.31 -13.82 -2.11
N THR A 134 -2.71 -14.87 -2.81
CA THR A 134 -2.52 -14.99 -4.26
C THR A 134 -3.36 -13.99 -5.04
N VAL A 135 -4.63 -13.80 -4.63
CA VAL A 135 -5.50 -12.79 -5.25
C VAL A 135 -4.88 -11.41 -5.09
N ILE A 136 -4.49 -11.02 -3.87
CA ILE A 136 -3.96 -9.68 -3.61
C ILE A 136 -2.61 -9.47 -4.31
N ALA A 137 -1.68 -10.42 -4.24
CA ALA A 137 -0.41 -10.35 -4.97
C ALA A 137 -0.62 -10.16 -6.48
N THR A 138 -1.59 -10.88 -7.06
CA THR A 138 -1.95 -10.73 -8.48
C THR A 138 -2.49 -9.33 -8.78
N LEU A 139 -3.31 -8.76 -7.90
CA LEU A 139 -3.81 -7.37 -8.03
C LEU A 139 -2.65 -6.36 -8.01
N CYS A 140 -1.68 -6.54 -7.12
CA CYS A 140 -0.49 -5.69 -7.03
C CYS A 140 0.34 -5.70 -8.33
N LEU A 141 0.44 -6.84 -9.01
CA LEU A 141 1.10 -6.95 -10.32
C LEU A 141 0.37 -6.21 -11.44
N GLN A 142 -0.96 -6.07 -11.31
CA GLN A 142 -1.80 -5.40 -12.30
C GLN A 142 -1.91 -3.88 -12.08
N ASN A 143 -1.44 -3.37 -10.94
CA ASN A 143 -1.71 -2.02 -10.46
C ASN A 143 -1.46 -0.93 -11.54
N ALA A 144 -0.29 -0.96 -12.18
CA ALA A 144 0.08 -0.01 -13.24
C ALA A 144 -0.78 -0.08 -14.52
N TYR A 145 -1.56 -1.15 -14.70
CA TYR A 145 -2.32 -1.42 -15.94
C TYR A 145 -3.83 -1.43 -15.74
N ARG A 146 -4.31 -1.45 -14.48
CA ARG A 146 -5.70 -1.81 -14.18
C ARG A 146 -6.67 -0.64 -14.38
N TYR A 147 -6.28 0.56 -13.97
CA TYR A 147 -7.12 1.76 -14.03
C TYR A 147 -6.29 3.01 -14.32
N LEU A 148 -6.93 4.01 -14.91
CA LEU A 148 -6.34 5.34 -15.07
C LEU A 148 -6.08 5.96 -13.67
N PRO A 149 -4.92 6.58 -13.44
CA PRO A 149 -4.63 7.31 -12.21
C PRO A 149 -5.71 8.35 -11.92
N LEU A 150 -6.13 8.43 -10.65
CA LEU A 150 -7.28 9.24 -10.23
C LEU A 150 -7.19 10.72 -10.64
N TYR A 151 -5.99 11.29 -10.66
CA TYR A 151 -5.76 12.72 -10.90
C TYR A 151 -5.46 13.07 -12.37
N ARG A 152 -5.49 12.10 -13.29
CA ARG A 152 -5.48 12.39 -14.73
C ARG A 152 -6.91 12.68 -15.19
N GLU A 153 -7.21 13.96 -15.45
CA GLU A 153 -8.34 14.37 -16.29
C GLU A 153 -7.95 14.43 -17.77
#